data_AF-A0A957T9J9-F1
#
_entry.id   AF-A0A957T9J9-F1
#
_cell.length_a   1.000
_cell.length_b   1.000
_cell.length_c   1.000
_cell.angle_alpha   90.00
_cell.angle_beta   90.00
_cell.angle_gamma   90.00
#
_symmetry.space_group_name_H-M   'P 1'
#
loop_
_entity.id
_entity.type
_entity.pdbx_description
1 polymer ?
#
loop_
_entity_poly.entity_id
_entity_poly.type
_entity_poly.pdbx_seq_one_letter_code
_entity_poly.pdbx_strand_id
1 'polypeptide(L)'
;MTPYLLMAASALILAVGGTPMARQLALRLGILDQPAARKIHASPVPLMGGIAIYGAFILALLFFGERQYINEVVGIFVGASLVSIMGIIEDQRGLGSYIKLAGQVVAAAILIYSGVQIRIFGNWLDIGLTLLWVVGITNAFNLLDNMDGLSGGIAMI
;
A
#
# COMPACT_ATOMS: atom_id res chain seq x y z
N MET A 1 2.98 -16.92 -18.76
CA MET A 1 1.84 -16.00 -18.98
C MET A 1 0.59 -16.42 -18.22
N THR A 2 0.16 -17.68 -18.32
CA THR A 2 -0.99 -18.22 -17.55
C THR A 2 -0.97 -17.95 -16.03
N PRO A 3 0.14 -18.18 -15.28
CA PRO A 3 0.15 -17.94 -13.83
C PRO A 3 -0.03 -16.45 -13.48
N TYR A 4 0.52 -15.54 -14.28
CA TYR A 4 0.37 -14.10 -14.07
C TYR A 4 -1.07 -13.62 -14.31
N LEU A 5 -1.77 -14.19 -15.29
CA LEU A 5 -3.19 -13.90 -15.51
C LEU A 5 -4.05 -14.42 -14.36
N LEU A 6 -3.75 -15.60 -13.83
CA LEU A 6 -4.44 -16.15 -12.66
C LEU A 6 -4.17 -15.32 -11.39
N MET A 7 -2.95 -14.83 -11.20
CA MET A 7 -2.60 -13.88 -10.14
C MET A 7 -3.43 -12.60 -10.24
N ALA A 8 -3.44 -11.95 -11.41
CA ALA A 8 -4.18 -10.72 -11.61
C ALA A 8 -5.70 -10.92 -11.42
N ALA A 9 -6.27 -11.98 -12.02
CA ALA A 9 -7.69 -12.27 -11.90
C ALA A 9 -8.10 -12.62 -10.46
N SER A 10 -7.30 -13.43 -9.76
CA SER A 10 -7.58 -13.77 -8.35
C SER A 10 -7.47 -12.55 -7.44
N ALA A 11 -6.42 -11.73 -7.60
CA ALA A 11 -6.29 -10.47 -6.86
C ALA A 11 -7.48 -9.53 -7.10
N LEU A 12 -7.93 -9.40 -8.36
CA LEU A 12 -9.09 -8.58 -8.70
C LEU A 12 -10.38 -9.10 -8.05
N ILE A 13 -10.67 -10.40 -8.17
CA ILE A 13 -11.87 -11.02 -7.60
C ILE A 13 -11.86 -10.89 -6.07
N LEU A 14 -10.73 -11.17 -5.42
CA LEU A 14 -10.57 -11.05 -3.98
C LEU A 14 -10.68 -9.60 -3.52
N ALA A 15 -10.14 -8.63 -4.26
CA ALA A 15 -10.25 -7.22 -3.91
C ALA A 15 -11.69 -6.71 -4.05
N VAL A 16 -12.38 -7.03 -5.15
CA VAL A 16 -13.78 -6.64 -5.39
C VAL A 16 -14.71 -7.26 -4.34
N GLY A 17 -14.53 -8.53 -4.02
CA GLY A 17 -15.30 -9.22 -2.98
C GLY A 17 -14.92 -8.79 -1.55
N GLY A 18 -13.65 -8.50 -1.30
CA GLY A 18 -13.14 -8.11 0.01
C GLY A 18 -13.46 -6.67 0.39
N THR A 19 -13.56 -5.76 -0.58
CA THR A 19 -13.89 -4.34 -0.34
C THR A 19 -15.20 -4.11 0.43
N PRO A 20 -16.35 -4.73 0.07
CA PRO A 20 -17.57 -4.58 0.86
C PRO A 20 -17.45 -5.19 2.26
N MET A 21 -16.68 -6.27 2.43
CA MET A 21 -16.42 -6.86 3.75
C MET A 21 -15.58 -5.93 4.63
N ALA A 22 -14.52 -5.34 4.07
CA ALA A 22 -13.69 -4.36 4.74
C ALA A 22 -14.49 -3.10 5.11
N ARG A 23 -15.40 -2.65 4.24
CA ARG A 23 -16.35 -1.58 4.54
C ARG A 23 -17.24 -1.90 5.74
N GLN A 24 -17.82 -3.10 5.78
CA GLN A 24 -18.64 -3.52 6.93
C GLN A 24 -17.83 -3.61 8.22
N LEU A 25 -16.60 -4.11 8.14
CA LEU A 25 -15.69 -4.19 9.28
C LEU A 25 -15.32 -2.81 9.81
N ALA A 26 -14.99 -1.86 8.93
CA ALA A 26 -14.71 -0.47 9.28
C ALA A 26 -15.90 0.19 10.00
N LEU A 27 -17.13 -0.04 9.50
CA LEU A 27 -18.35 0.46 10.15
C LEU A 27 -18.54 -0.15 11.54
N ARG A 28 -18.27 -1.44 11.72
CA ARG A 28 -18.39 -2.12 13.03
C ARG A 28 -17.32 -1.68 14.03
N LEU A 29 -16.10 -1.43 13.56
CA LEU A 29 -14.99 -1.00 14.39
C LEU A 29 -14.96 0.52 14.63
N GLY A 30 -15.85 1.27 13.96
CA GLY A 30 -15.87 2.74 14.04
C GLY A 30 -14.66 3.40 13.37
N ILE A 31 -13.95 2.70 12.48
CA ILE A 31 -12.79 3.20 11.74
C ILE A 31 -13.30 4.00 10.54
N LEU A 32 -13.75 5.21 10.84
CA LEU A 32 -14.40 6.13 9.90
C LEU A 32 -13.61 7.43 9.82
N ASP A 33 -13.50 7.94 8.60
CA ASP A 33 -13.03 9.29 8.35
C ASP A 33 -14.16 10.28 8.65
N GLN A 34 -13.89 11.25 9.53
CA GLN A 34 -14.86 12.27 9.90
C GLN A 34 -14.78 13.47 8.94
N PRO A 35 -15.92 14.12 8.62
CA PRO A 35 -15.90 15.36 7.85
C PRO A 35 -15.06 16.44 8.56
N ALA A 36 -14.21 17.12 7.81
CA ALA A 36 -13.39 18.23 8.31
C ALA A 36 -13.34 19.35 7.28
N ALA A 37 -13.02 20.57 7.71
CA ALA A 37 -13.01 21.77 6.85
C ALA A 37 -12.11 21.66 5.59
N ARG A 38 -11.18 20.69 5.55
CA ARG A 38 -10.30 20.42 4.42
C ARG A 38 -10.73 19.22 3.55
N LYS A 39 -11.84 18.55 3.86
CA LYS A 39 -12.29 17.32 3.20
C LYS A 39 -13.54 17.59 2.35
N ILE A 40 -13.64 16.89 1.21
CA ILE A 40 -14.71 17.09 0.21
C ILE A 40 -16.00 16.38 0.62
N HIS A 41 -15.90 15.33 1.45
CA HIS A 41 -17.06 14.55 1.91
C HIS A 41 -17.76 15.22 3.10
N ALA A 42 -19.09 15.18 3.08
CA ALA A 42 -19.95 15.71 4.14
C ALA A 42 -20.46 14.64 5.11
N SER A 43 -20.24 13.36 4.80
CA SER A 43 -20.64 12.21 5.60
C SER A 43 -19.44 11.34 5.94
N PRO A 44 -19.44 10.62 7.08
CA PRO A 44 -18.32 9.77 7.45
C PRO A 44 -18.05 8.66 6.43
N VAL A 45 -16.78 8.50 6.02
CA VAL A 45 -16.36 7.52 5.01
C VAL A 45 -15.53 6.40 5.65
N PRO A 46 -15.82 5.11 5.39
CA PRO A 46 -15.06 3.99 5.98
C PRO A 46 -13.59 3.87 5.50
N LEU A 47 -12.62 3.77 6.41
CA LEU A 47 -11.17 3.83 6.14
C LEU A 47 -10.46 2.47 6.01
N MET A 48 -11.04 1.49 5.30
CA MET A 48 -10.42 0.14 5.19
C MET A 48 -10.39 -0.46 3.77
N GLY A 49 -10.73 0.31 2.73
CA GLY A 49 -10.70 -0.17 1.35
C GLY A 49 -9.30 -0.66 0.92
N GLY A 50 -8.26 0.09 1.26
CA GLY A 50 -6.86 -0.28 0.95
C GLY A 50 -6.42 -1.60 1.57
N ILE A 51 -6.94 -1.97 2.75
CA ILE A 51 -6.63 -3.25 3.41
C ILE A 51 -7.17 -4.42 2.59
N ALA A 52 -8.36 -4.27 1.99
CA ALA A 52 -8.93 -5.31 1.13
C ALA A 52 -8.08 -5.54 -0.13
N ILE A 53 -7.63 -4.47 -0.77
CA ILE A 53 -6.76 -4.53 -1.96
C ILE A 53 -5.42 -5.16 -1.59
N TYR A 54 -4.80 -4.69 -0.51
CA TYR A 54 -3.55 -5.21 0.01
C TYR A 54 -3.64 -6.71 0.34
N GLY A 55 -4.66 -7.11 1.11
CA GLY A 55 -4.88 -8.50 1.47
C GLY A 55 -5.10 -9.40 0.25
N ALA A 56 -5.87 -8.94 -0.73
CA ALA A 56 -6.10 -9.66 -1.98
C ALA A 56 -4.80 -9.86 -2.78
N PHE A 57 -3.96 -8.83 -2.88
CA PHE A 57 -2.67 -8.90 -3.55
C PHE A 57 -1.72 -9.90 -2.87
N ILE A 58 -1.61 -9.84 -1.55
CA ILE A 58 -0.76 -10.77 -0.78
C ILE A 58 -1.26 -12.21 -0.90
N LEU A 59 -2.56 -12.45 -0.82
CA LEU A 59 -3.12 -13.79 -1.01
C LEU A 59 -2.80 -14.32 -2.41
N ALA A 60 -2.96 -13.51 -3.45
CA ALA A 60 -2.60 -13.92 -4.81
C ALA A 60 -1.11 -14.29 -4.92
N LEU A 61 -0.21 -13.50 -4.31
CA LEU A 61 1.22 -13.83 -4.25
C LEU A 61 1.51 -15.11 -3.46
N LEU A 62 0.79 -15.39 -2.38
CA LEU A 62 1.00 -16.62 -1.60
C LEU A 62 0.56 -17.88 -2.35
N PHE A 63 -0.52 -17.80 -3.13
CA PHE A 63 -1.06 -18.96 -3.86
C PHE A 63 -0.32 -19.24 -5.18
N PHE A 64 0.10 -18.18 -5.88
CA PHE A 64 0.62 -18.29 -7.24
C PHE A 64 2.06 -17.77 -7.39
N GLY A 65 2.61 -17.11 -6.38
CA GLY A 65 3.97 -16.60 -6.39
C GLY A 65 5.00 -17.73 -6.41
N GLU A 66 6.14 -17.45 -7.02
CA GLU A 66 7.21 -18.43 -7.14
C GLU A 66 8.06 -18.46 -5.88
N ARG A 67 8.35 -19.67 -5.37
CA ARG A 67 9.12 -19.85 -4.13
C ARG A 67 10.52 -19.23 -4.15
N GLN A 68 11.09 -19.06 -5.34
CA GLN A 68 12.41 -18.43 -5.49
C GLN A 68 12.44 -16.97 -5.01
N TYR A 69 11.29 -16.27 -5.02
CA TYR A 69 11.17 -14.86 -4.62
C TYR A 69 10.55 -14.69 -3.22
N ILE A 70 10.62 -15.73 -2.37
CA ILE A 70 9.94 -15.69 -1.06
C ILE A 70 10.46 -14.57 -0.16
N ASN A 71 11.75 -14.25 -0.23
CA ASN A 71 12.36 -13.21 0.59
C ASN A 71 11.83 -11.82 0.18
N GLU A 72 11.76 -11.57 -1.12
CA GLU A 72 11.22 -10.36 -1.74
C GLU A 72 9.73 -10.21 -1.40
N VAL A 73 8.94 -11.28 -1.52
CA VAL A 73 7.52 -11.28 -1.17
C VAL A 73 7.32 -10.97 0.31
N VAL A 74 8.12 -11.56 1.20
CA VAL A 74 8.07 -11.27 2.64
C VAL A 74 8.49 -9.83 2.92
N GLY A 75 9.54 -9.31 2.26
CA GLY A 75 9.97 -7.93 2.38
C GLY A 75 8.89 -6.93 1.94
N ILE A 76 8.25 -7.20 0.80
CA ILE A 76 7.09 -6.42 0.31
C ILE A 76 5.94 -6.50 1.31
N PHE A 77 5.64 -7.68 1.84
CA PHE A 77 4.58 -7.84 2.84
C PHE A 77 4.84 -6.99 4.08
N VAL A 78 6.03 -7.11 4.68
CA VAL A 78 6.38 -6.38 5.92
C VAL A 78 6.44 -4.87 5.67
N GLY A 79 7.10 -4.43 4.59
CA GLY A 79 7.21 -3.02 4.24
C GLY A 79 5.85 -2.37 3.93
N ALA A 80 5.02 -3.03 3.13
CA ALA A 80 3.68 -2.54 2.80
C ALA A 80 2.74 -2.56 4.01
N SER A 81 2.82 -3.58 4.89
CA SER A 81 2.10 -3.59 6.17
C SER A 81 2.46 -2.39 7.03
N LEU A 82 3.75 -2.06 7.14
CA LEU A 82 4.21 -0.90 7.89
C LEU A 82 3.63 0.40 7.34
N VAL A 83 3.70 0.61 6.01
CA VAL A 83 3.13 1.80 5.37
C VAL A 83 1.61 1.86 5.49
N SER A 84 0.91 0.72 5.34
CA SER A 84 -0.54 0.64 5.47
C SER A 84 -1.00 0.97 6.90
N ILE A 85 -0.33 0.43 7.92
CA ILE A 85 -0.63 0.75 9.33
C ILE A 85 -0.40 2.23 9.61
N MET A 86 0.71 2.80 9.12
CA MET A 86 0.96 4.23 9.27
C MET A 86 -0.12 5.08 8.59
N GLY A 87 -0.57 4.70 7.40
CA GLY A 87 -1.66 5.39 6.69
C GLY A 87 -2.95 5.39 7.51
N ILE A 88 -3.33 4.24 8.07
CA ILE A 88 -4.52 4.14 8.94
C ILE A 88 -4.38 5.03 10.19
N ILE A 89 -3.19 5.07 10.80
CA ILE A 89 -2.93 5.92 11.97
C ILE A 89 -2.99 7.41 11.59
N GLU A 90 -2.43 7.76 10.44
CA GLU A 90 -2.48 9.11 9.89
C GLU A 90 -3.92 9.57 9.66
N ASP A 91 -4.74 8.74 9.03
CA ASP A 91 -6.13 9.10 8.70
C ASP A 91 -6.97 9.33 9.97
N GLN A 92 -6.68 8.59 11.04
CA GLN A 92 -7.40 8.71 12.31
C GLN A 92 -6.89 9.81 13.23
N ARG A 93 -5.58 9.97 13.37
CA ARG A 93 -4.95 10.80 14.42
C ARG A 93 -4.12 11.94 13.87
N GLY A 94 -3.82 11.93 12.58
CA GLY A 94 -2.75 12.72 12.00
C GLY A 94 -1.38 12.19 12.42
N LEU A 95 -0.45 12.14 11.47
CA LEU A 95 0.96 11.88 11.74
C LEU A 95 1.80 13.07 11.31
N GLY A 96 2.82 13.41 12.09
CA GLY A 96 3.81 14.43 11.70
C GLY A 96 4.64 13.94 10.51
N SER A 97 5.00 14.86 9.60
CA SER A 97 5.72 14.54 8.36
C SER A 97 7.03 13.79 8.59
N TYR A 98 7.75 14.10 9.68
CA TYR A 98 8.99 13.40 10.03
C TYR A 98 8.77 11.93 10.42
N ILE A 99 7.67 11.61 11.10
CA ILE A 99 7.35 10.23 11.51
C ILE A 99 6.99 9.40 10.27
N LYS A 100 6.20 9.97 9.36
CA LYS A 100 5.85 9.32 8.09
C LYS A 100 7.09 9.03 7.26
N LEU A 101 7.96 10.02 7.11
CA LEU A 101 9.20 9.89 6.34
C LEU A 101 10.11 8.82 6.96
N ALA A 102 10.29 8.82 8.28
CA ALA A 102 11.08 7.80 8.97
C ALA A 102 10.52 6.39 8.73
N GLY A 103 9.21 6.20 8.82
CA GLY A 103 8.60 4.91 8.55
C GLY A 103 8.71 4.47 7.10
N GLN A 104 8.57 5.38 6.14
CA GLN A 104 8.78 5.08 4.72
C GLN A 104 10.24 4.69 4.42
N VAL A 105 11.21 5.33 5.07
CA VAL A 105 12.63 4.94 5.00
C VAL A 105 12.85 3.54 5.58
N VAL A 106 12.21 3.22 6.71
CA VAL A 106 12.27 1.86 7.28
C VAL A 106 11.64 0.84 6.33
N ALA A 107 10.48 1.11 5.74
CA ALA A 107 9.87 0.23 4.75
C ALA A 107 10.77 0.01 3.53
N ALA A 108 11.38 1.08 3.01
CA ALA A 108 12.32 0.99 1.90
C ALA A 108 13.59 0.20 2.26
N ALA A 109 14.12 0.36 3.47
CA ALA A 109 15.25 -0.43 3.95
C ALA A 109 14.93 -1.93 4.03
N ILE A 110 13.70 -2.29 4.46
CA ILE A 110 13.23 -3.68 4.47
C ILE A 110 13.19 -4.25 3.05
N LEU A 111 12.66 -3.49 2.08
CA LEU A 111 12.65 -3.90 0.67
C LEU A 111 14.07 -4.15 0.14
N ILE A 112 14.98 -3.21 0.37
CA ILE A 112 16.38 -3.32 -0.07
C ILE A 112 17.04 -4.55 0.54
N TYR A 113 16.84 -4.79 1.84
CA TYR A 113 17.37 -5.97 2.53
C TYR A 113 16.80 -7.29 1.97
N SER A 114 15.52 -7.30 1.56
CA SER A 114 14.91 -8.47 0.92
C SER A 114 15.33 -8.71 -0.53
N GLY A 115 16.17 -7.84 -1.11
CA GLY A 115 16.62 -7.94 -2.49
C GLY A 115 15.80 -7.12 -3.49
N VAL A 116 14.75 -6.43 -3.03
CA VAL A 116 13.91 -5.52 -3.83
C VAL A 116 14.60 -4.17 -3.90
N GLN A 117 15.45 -4.01 -4.91
CA GLN A 117 16.29 -2.83 -5.11
C GLN A 117 16.43 -2.52 -6.60
N ILE A 118 16.48 -1.25 -6.94
CA ILE A 118 16.90 -0.80 -8.28
C ILE A 118 18.37 -1.21 -8.48
N ARG A 119 18.72 -1.76 -9.63
CA ARG A 119 20.10 -2.23 -9.92
C ARG A 119 20.60 -1.67 -11.26
N ILE A 120 20.90 -0.38 -11.29
CA ILE A 120 21.36 0.32 -12.50
C ILE A 120 22.88 0.45 -12.49
N PHE A 121 23.44 0.88 -11.35
CA PHE A 121 24.86 1.23 -11.24
C PHE A 121 25.70 0.13 -10.56
N GLY A 122 25.08 -0.82 -9.87
CA GLY A 122 25.75 -1.89 -9.14
C GLY A 122 26.52 -1.42 -7.91
N ASN A 123 26.22 -0.22 -7.41
CA ASN A 123 26.93 0.39 -6.28
C ASN A 123 25.94 1.09 -5.32
N TRP A 124 26.44 1.81 -4.32
CA TRP A 124 25.61 2.45 -3.29
C TRP A 124 24.59 3.47 -3.83
N LEU A 125 24.77 4.01 -5.05
CA LEU A 125 23.81 4.90 -5.69
C LEU A 125 22.45 4.20 -5.90
N ASP A 126 22.46 2.90 -6.14
CA ASP A 126 21.23 2.10 -6.29
C ASP A 126 20.40 2.07 -5.00
N ILE A 127 21.06 2.10 -3.84
CA ILE A 127 20.39 2.16 -2.52
C ILE A 127 19.72 3.53 -2.37
N GLY A 128 20.46 4.60 -2.62
CA GLY A 128 19.93 5.97 -2.56
C GLY A 128 18.77 6.19 -3.53
N LEU A 129 18.87 5.64 -4.75
CA LEU A 129 17.82 5.71 -5.75
C LEU A 129 16.58 4.92 -5.33
N THR A 130 16.75 3.73 -4.75
CA THR A 130 15.63 2.92 -4.24
C THR A 130 14.92 3.62 -3.08
N LEU A 131 15.67 4.20 -2.14
CA LEU A 131 15.12 4.99 -1.04
C LEU A 131 14.31 6.18 -1.56
N LEU A 132 14.89 6.97 -2.46
CA LEU A 132 14.23 8.13 -3.06
C LEU A 132 12.97 7.71 -3.82
N TRP A 133 13.04 6.60 -4.58
CA TRP A 133 11.91 6.09 -5.34
C TRP A 133 10.76 5.65 -4.44
N VAL A 134 11.02 4.82 -3.43
CA VAL A 134 9.97 4.30 -2.53
C VAL A 134 9.35 5.43 -1.70
N VAL A 135 10.15 6.31 -1.10
CA VAL A 135 9.65 7.45 -0.32
C VAL A 135 8.91 8.44 -1.24
N GLY A 136 9.46 8.71 -2.42
CA GLY A 136 8.90 9.63 -3.40
C GLY A 136 7.54 9.17 -3.93
N ILE A 137 7.45 7.92 -4.41
CA ILE A 137 6.19 7.38 -4.95
C ILE A 137 5.11 7.29 -3.87
N THR A 138 5.48 6.92 -2.63
CA THR A 138 4.52 6.84 -1.52
C THR A 138 3.95 8.22 -1.18
N ASN A 139 4.79 9.26 -1.11
CA ASN A 139 4.30 10.63 -0.90
C ASN A 139 3.51 11.16 -2.10
N ALA A 140 3.92 10.85 -3.33
CA ALA A 140 3.21 11.28 -4.53
C ALA A 140 1.78 10.71 -4.54
N PHE A 141 1.60 9.41 -4.26
CA PHE A 141 0.26 8.82 -4.16
C PHE A 141 -0.55 9.38 -3.00
N ASN A 142 0.06 9.60 -1.82
CA ASN A 142 -0.64 10.21 -0.68
C ASN A 142 -1.13 11.64 -0.98
N LEU A 143 -0.39 12.42 -1.79
CA LEU A 143 -0.83 13.75 -2.23
C LEU A 143 -1.95 13.71 -3.29
N LEU A 144 -1.96 12.67 -4.14
CA LEU A 144 -3.00 12.45 -5.14
C LEU A 144 -4.30 11.91 -4.53
N ASP A 145 -4.24 11.25 -3.37
CA ASP A 145 -5.40 10.62 -2.73
C ASP A 145 -6.32 11.62 -2.00
N ASN A 146 -6.56 12.78 -2.63
CA ASN A 146 -7.44 13.84 -2.12
C ASN A 146 -8.81 13.87 -2.83
N MET A 147 -9.03 12.98 -3.81
CA MET A 147 -10.24 12.92 -4.63
C MET A 147 -10.70 11.46 -4.82
N ASP A 148 -12.02 11.25 -4.80
CA ASP A 148 -12.62 9.93 -4.96
C ASP A 148 -12.20 9.28 -6.29
N GLY A 149 -11.54 8.12 -6.20
CA GLY A 149 -11.17 7.30 -7.36
C GLY A 149 -9.93 7.76 -8.15
N LEU A 150 -9.32 8.91 -7.81
CA LEU A 150 -8.17 9.43 -8.55
C LEU A 150 -6.91 8.58 -8.35
N SER A 151 -6.57 8.27 -7.09
CA SER A 151 -5.42 7.44 -6.73
C SER A 151 -5.51 6.04 -7.34
N GLY A 152 -6.67 5.40 -7.24
CA GLY A 152 -6.94 4.08 -7.83
C GLY A 152 -6.90 4.07 -9.35
N GLY A 153 -7.43 5.11 -10.01
CA GLY A 153 -7.38 5.23 -11.47
C GLY A 153 -5.96 5.44 -12.01
N ILE A 154 -5.18 6.30 -11.38
CA ILE A 154 -3.77 6.53 -11.75
C ILE A 154 -2.93 5.28 -11.49
N ALA A 155 -3.19 4.53 -10.41
CA ALA A 155 -2.46 3.29 -10.13
C ALA A 155 -2.74 2.16 -11.15
N MET A 156 -3.86 2.22 -11.87
CA MET A 156 -4.23 1.22 -12.89
C MET A 156 -3.56 1.47 -14.24
N ILE A 157 -3.25 2.73 -14.57
CA ILE A 157 -2.63 3.16 -15.83
C ILE A 157 -1.11 2.94 -15.77
#